data_AF-A0A2W4VWR1-F1
#
_entry.id   AF-A0A2W4VWR1-F1
#
_cell.length_a   1.000
_cell.length_b   1.000
_cell.length_c   1.000
_cell.angle_alpha   90.00
_cell.angle_beta   90.00
_cell.angle_gamma   90.00
#
_symmetry.space_group_name_H-M   'P 1'
#
loop_
_entity.id
_entity.type
_entity.pdbx_description
1 polymer ?
#
loop_
_entity_poly.entity_id
_entity_poly.type
_entity_poly.pdbx_seq_one_letter_code
_entity_poly.pdbx_strand_id
1 'polypeptide(L)' 'MSRQVNCQEECTNGCVLGDRCPHLEHLAKARKFLAETSIDKLIEISDSRFLPPESTSNK' A
#
# COMPACT_ATOMS: atom_id res chain seq x y z
N MET A 1 11.08 1.07 -21.78
CA MET A 1 11.52 -0.22 -21.18
C MET A 1 11.40 -0.09 -19.67
N SER A 2 10.57 -0.94 -19.03
CA SER A 2 10.48 -0.99 -17.56
C SER A 2 11.70 -1.73 -17.01
N ARG A 3 12.42 -1.08 -16.09
CA ARG A 3 13.50 -1.72 -15.33
C ARG A 3 12.86 -2.60 -14.26
N GLN A 4 13.33 -3.84 -14.12
CA GLN A 4 12.96 -4.69 -12.99
C GLN A 4 13.63 -4.13 -11.74
N VAL A 5 12.84 -3.72 -10.75
CA VAL A 5 13.31 -3.11 -9.49
C VAL A 5 13.34 -4.16 -8.40
N ASN A 6 14.47 -4.33 -7.73
CA ASN A 6 14.53 -5.09 -6.48
C ASN A 6 14.05 -4.21 -5.34
N CYS A 7 12.73 -4.20 -5.09
CA CYS A 7 12.14 -3.32 -4.06
C CYS A 7 12.74 -3.53 -2.67
N GLN A 8 13.28 -4.70 -2.35
CA GLN A 8 13.86 -4.98 -1.03
C GLN A 8 15.18 -4.24 -0.80
N GLU A 9 15.99 -4.05 -1.85
CA GLU A 9 17.29 -3.37 -1.76
C GLU A 9 17.18 -1.90 -2.16
N GLU A 10 16.44 -1.63 -3.24
CA GLU A 10 16.44 -0.32 -3.87
C GLU A 10 15.45 0.65 -3.19
N CYS A 11 14.28 0.15 -2.75
CA CYS A 11 13.22 1.01 -2.19
C CYS A 11 13.33 1.21 -0.67
N THR A 12 14.50 0.97 -0.07
CA THR A 12 14.74 1.06 1.38
C THR A 12 14.47 2.46 1.93
N ASN A 13 14.70 3.51 1.14
CA ASN A 13 14.43 4.91 1.49
C ASN A 13 13.19 5.49 0.80
N GLY A 14 12.32 4.64 0.25
CA GLY A 14 11.15 5.05 -0.52
C GLY A 14 11.21 4.62 -1.99
N CYS A 15 10.15 4.93 -2.74
CA CYS A 15 9.99 4.43 -4.12
C CYS A 15 11.03 5.05 -5.08
N VAL A 16 11.96 4.24 -5.60
CA VAL A 16 13.01 4.68 -6.54
C VAL A 16 12.50 5.07 -7.92
N LEU A 17 11.26 4.72 -8.24
CA LEU A 17 10.66 5.06 -9.53
C LEU A 17 10.28 6.54 -9.59
N GLY A 18 10.06 7.21 -8.45
CA GLY A 18 9.65 8.61 -8.38
C GLY A 18 8.45 8.88 -9.30
N ASP A 19 8.65 9.78 -10.27
CA ASP A 19 7.64 10.16 -11.27
C ASP A 19 7.30 9.06 -12.29
N ARG A 20 8.03 7.93 -12.29
CA ARG A 20 7.73 6.75 -13.10
C ARG A 20 6.94 5.69 -12.34
N CYS A 21 6.43 6.01 -11.15
CA CYS A 21 5.57 5.09 -10.43
C CYS A 21 4.32 4.79 -11.29
N PRO A 22 4.06 3.51 -11.60
CA PRO A 22 3.01 3.13 -12.57
C PRO A 22 1.58 3.36 -12.06
N HIS A 23 1.43 3.79 -10.80
CA HIS A 23 0.15 4.02 -10.12
C HIS A 23 0.03 5.45 -9.58
N LEU A 24 0.75 6.41 -10.17
CA LEU A 24 0.70 7.82 -9.76
C LEU A 24 -0.70 8.42 -9.87
N GLU A 25 -1.52 7.93 -10.80
CA GLU A 25 -2.93 8.33 -10.94
C GLU A 25 -3.74 8.08 -9.67
N HIS A 26 -3.31 7.16 -8.80
CA HIS A 26 -3.97 6.85 -7.53
C HIS A 26 -3.47 7.69 -6.34
N LEU A 27 -2.41 8.47 -6.51
CA LEU A 27 -1.78 9.24 -5.43
C LEU A 27 -2.74 10.23 -4.78
N ALA A 28 -3.56 10.93 -5.56
CA ALA A 28 -4.54 11.88 -5.04
C ALA A 28 -5.61 11.16 -4.17
N LYS A 29 -6.10 10.01 -4.64
CA LYS A 29 -7.08 9.19 -3.91
C LYS A 29 -6.49 8.64 -2.61
N ALA A 30 -5.25 8.14 -2.66
CA ALA A 30 -4.55 7.65 -1.48
C ALA A 30 -4.35 8.75 -0.43
N ARG A 31 -3.94 9.95 -0.85
CA ARG A 31 -3.81 11.12 0.05
C ARG A 31 -5.13 11.49 0.72
N LYS A 32 -6.23 11.52 -0.05
CA LYS A 32 -7.56 11.79 0.48
C LYS A 32 -7.97 10.76 1.53
N PHE A 33 -7.79 9.47 1.21
CA PHE A 33 -8.07 8.38 2.13
C PHE A 33 -7.30 8.53 3.45
N LEU A 34 -5.99 8.79 3.39
CA LEU A 34 -5.17 8.99 4.59
C LEU A 34 -5.61 10.20 5.43
N ALA A 35 -6.04 11.28 4.78
CA ALA A 35 -6.50 12.49 5.47
C ALA A 35 -7.87 12.32 6.14
N GLU A 36 -8.75 11.48 5.56
CA GLU A 36 -10.13 11.28 6.02
C GLU A 36 -10.29 10.04 6.91
N THR A 37 -9.27 9.19 7.02
CA THR A 37 -9.31 7.96 7.82
C THR A 37 -8.60 8.16 9.15
N SER A 38 -9.24 7.77 10.25
CA SER A 38 -8.62 7.85 11.58
C SER A 38 -7.40 6.93 11.68
N ILE A 39 -6.44 7.33 12.52
CA ILE A 39 -5.24 6.51 12.78
C ILE A 39 -5.62 5.12 13.29
N ASP A 40 -6.59 5.01 14.20
CA ASP A 40 -7.07 3.71 14.71
C ASP A 40 -7.56 2.80 13.59
N LYS A 41 -8.28 3.35 12.60
CA LYS A 41 -8.77 2.58 11.46
C LYS A 41 -7.63 2.17 10.52
N LEU A 42 -6.61 3.01 10.34
CA LEU A 42 -5.42 2.65 9.57
C LEU A 42 -4.62 1.53 10.24
N ILE A 43 -4.55 1.52 11.57
CA ILE A 43 -3.92 0.45 12.35
C ILE A 43 -4.71 -0.85 12.17
N GLU A 44 -6.04 -0.84 12.32
CA GLU A 44 -6.90 -2.01 12.10
C GLU A 44 -6.70 -2.63 10.69
N ILE A 45 -6.66 -1.79 9.65
CA ILE A 45 -6.39 -2.24 8.28
C ILE A 45 -5.01 -2.89 8.17
N SER A 46 -3.99 -2.33 8.83
CA SER A 46 -2.63 -2.88 8.80
C SER A 46 -2.55 -4.21 9.54
N ASP A 47 -3.24 -4.33 10.67
CA ASP A 47 -3.29 -5.54 11.49
C ASP A 47 -4.00 -6.70 10.79
N SER A 48 -4.94 -6.41 9.89
CA SER A 48 -5.65 -7.44 9.11
C SER A 48 -4.73 -8.36 8.30
N ARG A 49 -3.50 -7.92 7.98
CA ARG A 49 -2.47 -8.76 7.34
C ARG A 49 -1.95 -9.88 8.26
N PHE A 50 -1.99 -9.67 9.57
CA PHE A 50 -1.52 -10.63 10.57
C PHE A 50 -2.64 -11.51 11.11
N LEU A 51 -3.90 -11.18 10.82
CA LEU A 51 -5.01 -12.07 11.12
C LEU A 51 -4.87 -13.37 10.31
N PRO A 52 -5.21 -14.53 10.89
CA PRO A 52 -5.31 -15.75 10.12
C PRO A 52 -6.27 -15.51 8.94
N PRO A 53 -5.99 -16.07 7.75
CA PRO A 53 -6.90 -15.92 6.62
C PRO A 53 -8.29 -16.36 7.08
N GLU A 54 -9.25 -15.44 7.00
CA GLU A 54 -10.65 -15.72 7.27
C GLU A 54 -11.00 -16.99 6.49
N SER A 55 -11.29 -18.09 7.20
CA SER A 55 -11.86 -19.24 6.54
C SER A 55 -13.09 -18.73 5.82
N THR A 56 -13.15 -18.93 4.51
CA THR A 56 -14.32 -18.60 3.69
C THR A 56 -15.50 -19.43 4.23
N SER A 57 -16.14 -18.93 5.28
CA SER A 57 -17.31 -19.53 5.91
C SER A 57 -18.53 -18.83 5.34
N ASN A 58 -19.04 -19.46 4.27
CA ASN A 58 -20.41 -19.41 3.77
C ASN A 58 -21.10 -18.04 3.67
N LYS A 59 -21.31 -17.61 2.41
CA LYS A 59 -22.62 -17.12 1.99
C LYS A 59 -22.94 -17.56 0.57
#